data_AF-A0A4S3TIS8-F1
#
_entry.id   AF-A0A4S3TIS8-F1
#
_cell.length_a   1.000
_cell.length_b   1.000
_cell.length_c   1.000
_cell.angle_alpha   90.00
_cell.angle_beta   90.00
_cell.angle_gamma   90.00
#
_symmetry.space_group_name_H-M   'P 1'
#
loop_
_entity.id
_entity.type
_entity.pdbx_description
1 polymer ?
#
loop_
_entity_poly.entity_id
_entity_poly.type
_entity_poly.pdbx_seq_one_letter_code
_entity_poly.pdbx_strand_id
1 'polypeptide(L)'
;MIGDRTDDRADLVADGGSDTDAADGRSDTNAAGADANPDADTEEIHGYEADERSPAEPASGSGDVAEDATPTGPERGDGDLETTANVVESPVVKTAARTITPLVVAFGIYLTLFGTSLPGGAFQGGVVMATSIVLIAMAFGFGPTQEWLDERALAGLFILGCAIFGGVAFGAIVYGGDILELFVFPLSVENMVKLVEVAIAALVTGVIIGLIVWLADGFEDGGDSI
;
A
#
# COMPACT_ATOMS: atom_id res chain seq x y z
N MET A 1 67.59 -33.73 39.91
CA MET A 1 68.23 -33.66 38.58
C MET A 1 67.12 -33.26 37.61
N ILE A 2 67.16 -32.05 37.02
CA ILE A 2 68.11 -31.58 35.99
C ILE A 2 67.92 -32.41 34.69
N GLY A 3 67.55 -31.82 33.56
CA GLY A 3 67.23 -30.41 33.31
C GLY A 3 66.82 -30.15 31.85
N ASP A 4 66.38 -28.93 31.59
CA ASP A 4 66.06 -28.37 30.27
C ASP A 4 67.33 -28.20 29.39
N ARG A 5 67.16 -28.21 28.07
CA ARG A 5 68.11 -27.72 27.06
C ARG A 5 67.43 -27.51 25.70
N THR A 6 66.88 -26.30 25.52
CA THR A 6 67.28 -25.32 24.48
C THR A 6 67.99 -25.86 23.22
N ASP A 7 67.44 -25.49 22.06
CA ASP A 7 68.09 -24.80 20.93
C ASP A 7 69.51 -25.21 20.47
N ASP A 8 69.72 -25.33 19.15
CA ASP A 8 70.09 -24.18 18.31
C ASP A 8 70.36 -24.60 16.83
N ARG A 9 70.22 -23.63 15.90
CA ARG A 9 70.86 -23.54 14.57
C ARG A 9 70.44 -24.52 13.43
N ALA A 10 69.94 -24.06 12.28
CA ALA A 10 70.51 -23.14 11.25
C ALA A 10 71.08 -23.93 10.06
N ASP A 11 71.15 -23.46 8.81
CA ASP A 11 70.66 -22.23 8.15
C ASP A 11 70.55 -22.53 6.64
N LEU A 12 69.79 -21.72 5.89
CA LEU A 12 70.01 -21.29 4.48
C LEU A 12 68.78 -20.45 4.08
N VAL A 13 68.74 -19.15 4.42
CA VAL A 13 69.27 -18.01 3.61
C VAL A 13 68.43 -17.79 2.34
N ALA A 14 67.46 -16.88 2.39
CA ALA A 14 67.51 -15.47 1.91
C ALA A 14 67.28 -15.35 0.38
N ASP A 15 66.82 -14.25 -0.22
CA ASP A 15 66.54 -12.87 0.23
C ASP A 15 65.34 -12.32 -0.60
N GLY A 16 64.64 -11.20 -0.30
CA GLY A 16 64.89 -10.14 0.69
C GLY A 16 63.68 -9.18 0.85
N GLY A 17 63.96 -7.90 1.09
CA GLY A 17 62.99 -6.80 1.33
C GLY A 17 62.64 -5.95 0.09
N SER A 18 61.99 -4.78 0.21
CA SER A 18 61.60 -3.98 1.39
C SER A 18 60.58 -2.90 0.98
N ASP A 19 59.79 -2.37 1.94
CA ASP A 19 59.46 -0.94 2.20
C ASP A 19 59.30 0.04 0.99
N THR A 20 58.32 0.97 0.88
CA THR A 20 57.54 1.73 1.89
C THR A 20 56.45 2.61 1.21
N ASP A 21 55.47 3.07 2.00
CA ASP A 21 54.77 4.38 1.99
C ASP A 21 54.04 5.04 0.77
N ALA A 22 52.86 5.60 1.12
CA ALA A 22 52.31 6.94 0.80
C ALA A 22 51.40 7.24 -0.43
N ALA A 23 50.50 8.22 -0.16
CA ALA A 23 49.61 9.01 -1.05
C ALA A 23 48.51 8.25 -1.82
N ASP A 24 47.21 8.57 -1.70
CA ASP A 24 46.46 9.84 -1.94
C ASP A 24 46.29 10.19 -3.44
N GLY A 25 45.07 10.58 -3.82
CA GLY A 25 44.71 10.86 -5.22
C GLY A 25 43.22 10.70 -5.56
N ARG A 26 42.39 11.67 -5.19
CA ARG A 26 41.14 11.97 -5.92
C ARG A 26 41.48 12.81 -7.16
N SER A 27 40.80 12.58 -8.29
CA SER A 27 40.64 13.60 -9.32
C SER A 27 39.41 13.34 -10.19
N ASP A 28 38.54 14.34 -10.30
CA ASP A 28 37.37 14.39 -11.19
C ASP A 28 37.76 14.57 -12.66
N THR A 29 36.81 14.40 -13.58
CA THR A 29 36.47 15.45 -14.57
C THR A 29 35.22 15.11 -15.38
N ASN A 30 34.45 16.16 -15.70
CA ASN A 30 33.30 16.17 -16.60
C ASN A 30 33.61 17.16 -17.73
N ALA A 31 33.23 16.86 -18.98
CA ALA A 31 33.31 17.79 -20.10
C ALA A 31 32.18 17.51 -21.12
N ALA A 32 31.60 18.58 -21.67
CA ALA A 32 30.43 18.57 -22.54
C ALA A 32 30.72 19.22 -23.92
N GLY A 33 29.78 19.05 -24.87
CA GLY A 33 29.82 19.61 -26.23
C GLY A 33 29.84 18.48 -27.28
N ALA A 34 28.74 18.13 -27.95
CA ALA A 34 27.98 18.87 -28.97
C ALA A 34 28.66 18.83 -30.37
N ASP A 35 28.00 18.19 -31.34
CA ASP A 35 27.65 18.74 -32.66
C ASP A 35 26.85 17.73 -33.51
N ALA A 36 26.02 18.22 -34.45
CA ALA A 36 25.04 17.46 -35.27
C ALA A 36 25.70 16.76 -36.50
N ASN A 37 25.05 15.99 -37.38
CA ASN A 37 23.71 16.10 -38.00
C ASN A 37 23.36 14.79 -38.79
N PRO A 38 22.37 14.74 -39.70
CA PRO A 38 21.07 14.05 -39.56
C PRO A 38 20.95 12.76 -40.39
N ASP A 39 19.79 12.07 -40.26
CA ASP A 39 18.89 11.68 -41.36
C ASP A 39 18.10 10.40 -41.02
N ALA A 40 16.77 10.45 -41.28
CA ALA A 40 15.79 9.38 -41.07
C ALA A 40 15.55 8.95 -39.59
N ASP A 41 14.34 8.62 -39.14
CA ASP A 41 13.02 8.65 -39.76
C ASP A 41 11.94 8.80 -38.67
N THR A 42 10.99 9.73 -38.86
CA THR A 42 9.99 10.10 -37.86
C THR A 42 8.68 9.35 -38.11
N GLU A 43 8.28 8.44 -37.22
CA GLU A 43 6.87 8.04 -37.13
C GLU A 43 6.06 9.06 -36.31
N GLU A 44 4.92 9.49 -36.87
CA GLU A 44 4.07 10.54 -36.32
C GLU A 44 3.39 10.11 -35.02
N ILE A 45 3.48 10.94 -33.97
CA ILE A 45 2.59 10.84 -32.81
C ILE A 45 1.34 11.68 -33.08
N HIS A 46 0.18 11.02 -33.05
CA HIS A 46 -1.11 11.59 -33.39
C HIS A 46 -1.48 12.75 -32.44
N GLY A 47 -1.62 13.96 -32.99
CA GLY A 47 -1.92 15.15 -32.21
C GLY A 47 -3.37 15.22 -31.71
N TYR A 48 -3.56 15.97 -30.62
CA TYR A 48 -4.85 16.44 -30.13
C TYR A 48 -4.99 17.91 -30.52
N GLU A 49 -5.96 18.25 -31.37
CA GLU A 49 -6.15 19.64 -31.83
C GLU A 49 -6.78 20.50 -30.73
N ALA A 50 -6.14 21.64 -30.42
CA ALA A 50 -6.72 22.69 -29.60
C ALA A 50 -7.36 23.76 -30.50
N ASP A 51 -8.68 23.94 -30.41
CA ASP A 51 -9.43 24.91 -31.23
C ASP A 51 -9.26 26.35 -30.69
N GLU A 52 -8.13 26.99 -31.02
CA GLU A 52 -7.85 28.39 -30.68
C GLU A 52 -8.64 29.38 -31.56
N ARG A 53 -9.96 29.49 -31.33
CA ARG A 53 -10.75 30.60 -31.88
C ARG A 53 -10.53 31.90 -31.11
N SER A 54 -9.54 32.67 -31.57
CA SER A 54 -9.37 34.08 -31.20
C SER A 54 -10.43 34.98 -31.87
N PRO A 55 -11.28 35.71 -31.12
CA PRO A 55 -12.21 36.68 -31.70
C PRO A 55 -11.52 38.02 -32.01
N ALA A 56 -11.75 38.57 -33.20
CA ALA A 56 -11.11 39.81 -33.66
C ALA A 56 -11.61 41.07 -32.92
N GLU A 57 -10.69 41.98 -32.59
CA GLU A 57 -11.00 43.32 -32.08
C GLU A 57 -11.53 44.26 -33.19
N PRO A 58 -12.67 44.96 -32.97
CA PRO A 58 -13.07 46.11 -33.78
C PRO A 58 -12.50 47.43 -33.24
N ALA A 59 -12.25 48.38 -34.14
CA ALA A 59 -11.39 49.54 -33.91
C ALA A 59 -11.99 50.68 -33.06
N SER A 60 -11.07 51.49 -32.52
CA SER A 60 -11.32 52.73 -31.76
C SER A 60 -12.15 53.77 -32.54
N GLY A 61 -13.14 54.37 -31.86
CA GLY A 61 -13.89 55.52 -32.31
C GLY A 61 -14.31 56.39 -31.13
N SER A 62 -13.72 57.58 -30.99
CA SER A 62 -14.00 58.53 -29.92
C SER A 62 -15.31 59.28 -30.16
N GLY A 63 -16.29 59.14 -29.25
CA GLY A 63 -17.53 59.91 -29.23
C GLY A 63 -17.91 60.24 -27.79
N ASP A 64 -17.83 61.52 -27.44
CA ASP A 64 -18.05 62.02 -26.09
C ASP A 64 -19.52 62.42 -25.89
N VAL A 65 -20.27 61.66 -25.07
CA VAL A 65 -21.62 62.00 -24.63
C VAL A 65 -21.82 61.52 -23.19
N ALA A 66 -21.55 62.39 -22.23
CA ALA A 66 -21.99 62.19 -20.86
C ALA A 66 -23.37 62.84 -20.67
N GLU A 67 -24.42 62.03 -20.49
CA GLU A 67 -25.48 62.27 -19.50
C GLU A 67 -26.45 61.07 -19.38
N ASP A 68 -26.85 60.80 -18.14
CA ASP A 68 -28.02 60.00 -17.71
C ASP A 68 -28.23 58.56 -18.27
N ALA A 69 -27.66 57.57 -17.57
CA ALA A 69 -28.20 56.20 -17.55
C ALA A 69 -27.85 55.48 -16.23
N THR A 70 -28.85 55.29 -15.37
CA THR A 70 -28.76 54.50 -14.12
C THR A 70 -28.25 53.08 -14.42
N PRO A 71 -27.26 52.53 -13.68
CA PRO A 71 -26.75 51.19 -13.93
C PRO A 71 -27.72 50.13 -13.39
N THR A 72 -28.75 49.80 -14.16
CA THR A 72 -29.47 48.52 -14.03
C THR A 72 -28.58 47.39 -14.57
N GLY A 73 -27.54 47.04 -13.81
CA GLY A 73 -26.83 45.78 -14.03
C GLY A 73 -27.79 44.61 -13.78
N PRO A 74 -27.70 43.52 -14.55
CA PRO A 74 -28.44 42.31 -14.20
C PRO A 74 -28.00 41.88 -12.81
N GLU A 75 -28.96 41.51 -11.96
CA GLU A 75 -28.65 40.92 -10.66
C GLU A 75 -27.80 39.68 -10.91
N ARG A 76 -26.50 39.81 -10.62
CA ARG A 76 -25.58 38.69 -10.57
C ARG A 76 -25.99 37.93 -9.33
N GLY A 77 -26.98 37.05 -9.51
CA GLY A 77 -27.39 36.15 -8.44
C GLY A 77 -26.12 35.51 -7.90
N ASP A 78 -25.92 35.66 -6.59
CA ASP A 78 -24.97 34.89 -5.83
C ASP A 78 -25.50 33.44 -5.85
N GLY A 79 -25.35 32.80 -7.01
CA GLY A 79 -25.52 31.39 -7.18
C GLY A 79 -24.43 30.78 -6.34
N ASP A 80 -24.83 30.30 -5.17
CA ASP A 80 -23.98 29.63 -4.21
C ASP A 80 -22.96 28.77 -4.96
N LEU A 81 -21.69 28.95 -4.62
CA LEU A 81 -20.67 27.96 -4.96
C LEU A 81 -20.88 26.72 -4.08
N GLU A 82 -22.07 26.12 -4.19
CA GLU A 82 -22.29 24.69 -4.07
C GLU A 82 -21.41 24.03 -5.13
N THR A 83 -20.13 23.95 -4.79
CA THR A 83 -19.34 22.75 -5.05
C THR A 83 -19.97 21.64 -4.22
N THR A 84 -21.19 21.25 -4.61
CA THR A 84 -21.59 19.86 -4.59
C THR A 84 -20.58 19.15 -5.45
N ALA A 85 -19.49 18.72 -4.81
CA ALA A 85 -18.64 17.66 -5.30
C ALA A 85 -19.50 16.40 -5.37
N ASN A 86 -20.39 16.38 -6.37
CA ASN A 86 -21.09 15.19 -6.80
C ASN A 86 -19.99 14.20 -7.14
N VAL A 87 -19.74 13.28 -6.20
CA VAL A 87 -18.92 12.11 -6.45
C VAL A 87 -19.67 11.34 -7.51
N VAL A 88 -19.31 11.59 -8.78
CA VAL A 88 -19.95 10.96 -9.93
C VAL A 88 -19.66 9.47 -9.80
N GLU A 89 -20.67 8.74 -9.33
CA GLU A 89 -20.59 7.31 -9.05
C GLU A 89 -20.30 6.56 -10.35
N SER A 90 -19.01 6.34 -10.65
CA SER A 90 -18.61 5.75 -11.92
C SER A 90 -19.13 4.30 -12.02
N PRO A 91 -20.01 3.99 -13.00
CA PRO A 91 -20.50 2.62 -13.18
C PRO A 91 -19.37 1.65 -13.52
N VAL A 92 -18.29 2.16 -14.14
CA VAL A 92 -17.06 1.42 -14.44
C VAL A 92 -16.35 1.02 -13.15
N VAL A 93 -16.19 1.96 -12.20
CA VAL A 93 -15.54 1.68 -10.90
C VAL A 93 -16.37 0.69 -10.08
N LYS A 94 -17.70 0.88 -9.98
CA LYS A 94 -18.61 -0.05 -9.29
C LYS A 94 -18.52 -1.47 -9.89
N THR A 95 -18.49 -1.58 -11.22
CA THR A 95 -18.38 -2.88 -11.92
C THR A 95 -17.01 -3.52 -11.72
N ALA A 96 -15.92 -2.74 -11.83
CA ALA A 96 -14.56 -3.19 -11.62
C ALA A 96 -14.35 -3.69 -10.18
N ALA A 97 -14.72 -2.90 -9.18
CA ALA A 97 -14.63 -3.28 -7.77
C ALA A 97 -15.40 -4.58 -7.49
N ARG A 98 -16.67 -4.68 -7.92
CA ARG A 98 -17.48 -5.90 -7.77
C ARG A 98 -16.86 -7.14 -8.42
N THR A 99 -16.12 -6.97 -9.51
CA THR A 99 -15.44 -8.07 -10.23
C THR A 99 -14.10 -8.43 -9.59
N ILE A 100 -13.37 -7.44 -9.07
CA ILE A 100 -12.02 -7.59 -8.51
C ILE A 100 -12.04 -8.05 -7.05
N THR A 101 -12.97 -7.58 -6.22
CA THR A 101 -13.12 -7.96 -4.81
C THR A 101 -13.02 -9.48 -4.56
N PRO A 102 -13.76 -10.38 -5.25
CA PRO A 102 -13.61 -11.82 -5.04
C PRO A 102 -12.22 -12.36 -5.42
N LEU A 103 -11.52 -11.75 -6.38
CA LEU A 103 -10.14 -12.10 -6.73
C LEU A 103 -9.15 -11.66 -5.63
N VAL A 104 -9.36 -10.49 -5.03
CA VAL A 104 -8.55 -10.00 -3.89
C VAL A 104 -8.74 -10.92 -2.68
N VAL A 105 -9.99 -11.30 -2.35
CA VAL A 105 -10.27 -12.26 -1.26
C VAL A 105 -9.62 -13.62 -1.54
N ALA A 106 -9.77 -14.15 -2.75
CA ALA A 106 -9.14 -15.42 -3.14
C ALA A 106 -7.60 -15.36 -3.06
N PHE A 107 -6.99 -14.22 -3.44
CA PHE A 107 -5.56 -14.00 -3.31
C PHE A 107 -5.11 -13.90 -1.84
N GLY A 108 -5.88 -13.23 -0.98
CA GLY A 108 -5.63 -13.20 0.47
C GLY A 108 -5.68 -14.60 1.09
N ILE A 109 -6.67 -15.42 0.72
CA ILE A 109 -6.75 -16.83 1.13
C ILE A 109 -5.53 -17.62 0.62
N TYR A 110 -5.11 -17.41 -0.62
CA TYR A 110 -3.91 -18.05 -1.17
C TYR A 110 -2.64 -17.68 -0.37
N LEU A 111 -2.41 -16.39 -0.08
CA LEU A 111 -1.29 -15.94 0.75
C LEU A 111 -1.33 -16.56 2.16
N THR A 112 -2.52 -16.78 2.73
CA THR A 112 -2.69 -17.46 4.01
C THR A 112 -2.36 -18.96 3.93
N LEU A 113 -2.83 -19.68 2.91
CA LEU A 113 -2.71 -21.15 2.83
C LEU A 113 -1.33 -21.65 2.35
N PHE A 114 -0.55 -20.79 1.70
CA PHE A 114 0.77 -21.12 1.14
C PHE A 114 1.93 -20.35 1.80
N GLY A 115 1.68 -19.63 2.90
CA GLY A 115 2.67 -18.80 3.60
C GLY A 115 3.87 -19.58 4.17
N THR A 116 3.71 -20.87 4.43
CA THR A 116 4.83 -21.76 4.83
C THR A 116 5.86 -22.01 3.72
N SER A 117 5.46 -21.83 2.46
CA SER A 117 6.20 -22.30 1.28
C SER A 117 6.57 -21.19 0.30
N LEU A 118 5.90 -20.04 0.40
CA LEU A 118 6.04 -18.87 -0.46
C LEU A 118 6.02 -17.59 0.38
N PRO A 119 6.58 -16.46 -0.12
CA PRO A 119 6.42 -15.16 0.54
C PRO A 119 4.93 -14.84 0.74
N GLY A 120 4.51 -14.67 1.99
CA GLY A 120 3.09 -14.59 2.35
C GLY A 120 2.87 -14.78 3.85
N GLY A 121 1.81 -15.51 4.20
CA GLY A 121 1.45 -15.86 5.57
C GLY A 121 0.20 -15.15 6.07
N ALA A 122 -0.27 -15.65 7.22
CA ALA A 122 -1.54 -15.29 7.84
C ALA A 122 -1.82 -13.78 7.93
N PHE A 123 -0.84 -12.99 8.40
CA PHE A 123 -1.00 -11.55 8.57
C PHE A 123 -1.22 -10.85 7.22
N GLN A 124 -0.38 -11.15 6.22
CA GLN A 124 -0.45 -10.53 4.90
C GLN A 124 -1.74 -10.92 4.17
N GLY A 125 -2.11 -12.20 4.20
CA GLY A 125 -3.39 -12.67 3.65
C GLY A 125 -4.59 -12.05 4.36
N GLY A 126 -4.54 -11.92 5.69
CA GLY A 126 -5.57 -11.27 6.49
C GLY A 126 -5.76 -9.78 6.16
N VAL A 127 -4.66 -9.04 5.97
CA VAL A 127 -4.66 -7.64 5.49
C VAL A 127 -5.28 -7.55 4.10
N VAL A 128 -4.87 -8.41 3.15
CA VAL A 128 -5.40 -8.41 1.77
C VAL A 128 -6.91 -8.72 1.74
N MET A 129 -7.40 -9.63 2.57
CA MET A 129 -8.84 -9.86 2.70
C MET A 129 -9.56 -8.63 3.26
N ALA A 130 -8.98 -7.91 4.23
CA ALA A 130 -9.57 -6.69 4.78
C ALA A 130 -9.56 -5.51 3.78
N THR A 131 -8.51 -5.34 2.95
CA THR A 131 -8.49 -4.26 1.94
C THR A 131 -9.54 -4.45 0.84
N SER A 132 -10.06 -5.68 0.66
CA SER A 132 -11.20 -5.92 -0.23
C SER A 132 -12.48 -5.19 0.22
N ILE A 133 -12.64 -4.93 1.52
CA ILE A 133 -13.72 -4.10 2.08
C ILE A 133 -13.48 -2.62 1.77
N VAL A 134 -12.23 -2.14 1.88
CA VAL A 134 -11.86 -0.76 1.50
C VAL A 134 -12.14 -0.53 0.01
N LEU A 135 -11.86 -1.51 -0.86
CA LEU A 135 -12.20 -1.45 -2.28
C LEU A 135 -13.72 -1.34 -2.53
N ILE A 136 -14.54 -2.03 -1.74
CA ILE A 136 -16.00 -1.90 -1.80
C ILE A 136 -16.46 -0.54 -1.28
N ALA A 137 -15.97 -0.07 -0.12
CA ALA A 137 -16.31 1.23 0.45
C ALA A 137 -15.97 2.40 -0.49
N MET A 138 -14.80 2.35 -1.15
CA MET A 138 -14.39 3.35 -2.13
C MET A 138 -15.23 3.34 -3.42
N ALA A 139 -15.89 2.21 -3.75
CA ALA A 139 -16.69 2.07 -4.97
C ALA A 139 -18.19 2.28 -4.75
N PHE A 140 -18.71 1.96 -3.56
CA PHE A 140 -20.14 1.96 -3.22
C PHE A 140 -20.52 2.93 -2.09
N GLY A 141 -19.55 3.60 -1.48
CA GLY A 141 -19.73 4.47 -0.31
C GLY A 141 -19.51 3.73 1.01
N PHE A 142 -19.09 4.46 2.05
CA PHE A 142 -18.82 3.89 3.37
C PHE A 142 -20.10 3.46 4.09
N GLY A 143 -21.11 4.32 4.21
CA GLY A 143 -22.39 4.00 4.87
C GLY A 143 -23.04 2.70 4.37
N PRO A 144 -23.31 2.53 3.05
CA PRO A 144 -23.84 1.28 2.51
C PRO A 144 -22.93 0.05 2.72
N THR A 145 -21.63 0.26 2.95
CA THR A 145 -20.68 -0.81 3.27
C THR A 145 -20.74 -1.19 4.76
N GLN A 146 -20.89 -0.22 5.67
CA GLN A 146 -21.13 -0.45 7.09
C GLN A 146 -22.49 -1.16 7.30
N GLU A 147 -23.56 -0.71 6.64
CA GLU A 147 -24.89 -1.37 6.68
C GLU A 147 -24.84 -2.85 6.22
N TRP A 148 -23.91 -3.18 5.32
CA TRP A 148 -23.70 -4.55 4.84
C TRP A 148 -22.83 -5.41 5.78
N LEU A 149 -22.04 -4.79 6.65
CA LEU A 149 -21.14 -5.45 7.59
C LEU A 149 -21.81 -5.67 8.96
N ASP A 150 -22.24 -6.90 9.24
CA ASP A 150 -22.68 -7.26 10.59
C ASP A 150 -21.49 -7.23 11.57
N GLU A 151 -21.47 -6.24 12.46
CA GLU A 151 -20.52 -6.13 13.58
C GLU A 151 -20.37 -7.44 14.36
N ARG A 152 -21.47 -8.20 14.55
CA ARG A 152 -21.46 -9.47 15.29
C ARG A 152 -20.77 -10.57 14.50
N ALA A 153 -20.86 -10.54 13.17
CA ALA A 153 -20.12 -11.44 12.30
C ALA A 153 -18.62 -11.11 12.31
N LEU A 154 -18.25 -9.82 12.32
CA LEU A 154 -16.87 -9.36 12.44
C LEU A 154 -16.25 -9.73 13.80
N ALA A 155 -16.95 -9.43 14.89
CA ALA A 155 -16.57 -9.84 16.23
C ALA A 155 -16.52 -11.37 16.35
N GLY A 156 -17.47 -12.09 15.74
CA GLY A 156 -17.49 -13.54 15.66
C GLY A 156 -16.28 -14.13 14.93
N LEU A 157 -15.85 -13.52 13.82
CA LEU A 157 -14.65 -13.91 13.07
C LEU A 157 -13.38 -13.71 13.90
N PHE A 158 -13.26 -12.58 14.60
CA PHE A 158 -12.16 -12.32 15.53
C PHE A 158 -12.14 -13.32 16.70
N ILE A 159 -13.27 -13.54 17.35
CA ILE A 159 -13.40 -14.50 18.46
C ILE A 159 -13.10 -15.92 17.99
N LEU A 160 -13.54 -16.31 16.79
CA LEU A 160 -13.24 -17.62 16.19
C LEU A 160 -11.73 -17.79 15.94
N GLY A 161 -11.07 -16.79 15.36
CA GLY A 161 -9.62 -16.79 15.17
C GLY A 161 -8.87 -16.93 16.50
N CYS A 162 -9.22 -16.12 17.50
CA CYS A 162 -8.69 -16.20 18.86
C CYS A 162 -8.94 -17.56 19.53
N ALA A 163 -10.13 -18.13 19.38
CA ALA A 163 -10.52 -19.40 19.98
C ALA A 163 -9.80 -20.59 19.35
N ILE A 164 -9.61 -20.59 18.01
CA ILE A 164 -8.82 -21.63 17.32
C ILE A 164 -7.34 -21.50 17.71
N PHE A 165 -6.77 -20.29 17.65
CA PHE A 165 -5.36 -20.07 18.00
C PHE A 165 -5.06 -20.46 19.45
N GLY A 166 -5.87 -19.97 20.41
CA GLY A 166 -5.77 -20.35 21.81
C GLY A 166 -6.03 -21.84 22.04
N GLY A 167 -6.99 -22.43 21.32
CA GLY A 167 -7.29 -23.85 21.37
C GLY A 167 -6.12 -24.73 20.93
N VAL A 168 -5.35 -24.32 19.92
CA VAL A 168 -4.08 -24.99 19.54
C VAL A 168 -3.01 -24.76 20.60
N ALA A 169 -2.82 -23.51 21.04
CA ALA A 169 -1.78 -23.13 21.99
C ALA A 169 -1.88 -23.87 23.33
N PHE A 170 -3.08 -23.90 23.93
CA PHE A 170 -3.35 -24.62 25.18
C PHE A 170 -3.65 -26.11 24.95
N GLY A 171 -4.14 -26.49 23.77
CA GLY A 171 -4.37 -27.88 23.40
C GLY A 171 -3.09 -28.72 23.43
N ALA A 172 -1.95 -28.13 23.05
CA ALA A 172 -0.64 -28.80 23.12
C ALA A 172 -0.31 -29.31 24.54
N ILE A 173 -0.64 -28.53 25.59
CA ILE A 173 -0.47 -28.92 26.99
C ILE A 173 -1.32 -30.15 27.35
N VAL A 174 -2.55 -30.23 26.82
CA VAL A 174 -3.45 -31.39 27.06
C VAL A 174 -2.89 -32.67 26.44
N TYR A 175 -2.13 -32.56 25.36
CA TYR A 175 -1.40 -33.67 24.73
C TYR A 175 -0.02 -33.94 25.35
N GLY A 176 0.42 -33.14 26.33
CA GLY A 176 1.67 -33.34 27.08
C GLY A 176 2.90 -32.62 26.52
N GLY A 177 2.73 -31.69 25.58
CA GLY A 177 3.78 -30.79 25.09
C GLY A 177 3.73 -29.39 25.72
N ASP A 178 4.66 -28.52 25.33
CA ASP A 178 4.67 -27.11 25.70
C ASP A 178 3.65 -26.27 24.90
N ILE A 179 3.47 -25.00 25.29
CA ILE A 179 2.56 -24.07 24.59
C ILE A 179 2.95 -23.95 23.11
N LEU A 180 1.97 -24.14 22.23
CA LEU A 180 2.12 -24.06 20.77
C LEU A 180 3.01 -25.17 20.14
N GLU A 181 3.27 -26.26 20.85
CA GLU A 181 4.05 -27.41 20.36
C GLU A 181 3.27 -28.24 19.31
N LEU A 182 3.33 -27.81 18.04
CA LEU A 182 2.46 -28.34 16.97
C LEU A 182 2.65 -29.82 16.62
N PHE A 183 3.82 -30.41 16.94
CA PHE A 183 4.12 -31.81 16.60
C PHE A 183 3.56 -32.84 17.59
N VAL A 184 2.97 -32.40 18.71
CA VAL A 184 2.31 -33.28 19.68
C VAL A 184 0.92 -33.76 19.20
N PHE A 185 0.35 -33.06 18.21
CA PHE A 185 -0.97 -33.36 17.66
C PHE A 185 -0.93 -34.51 16.63
N PRO A 186 -2.02 -35.28 16.46
CA PRO A 186 -2.08 -36.42 15.53
C PRO A 186 -2.16 -36.05 14.04
N LEU A 187 -1.95 -34.77 13.69
CA LEU A 187 -1.96 -34.27 12.31
C LEU A 187 -0.52 -33.93 11.88
N SER A 188 -0.28 -33.79 10.57
CA SER A 188 1.02 -33.31 10.10
C SER A 188 1.29 -31.89 10.60
N VAL A 189 2.55 -31.58 10.92
CA VAL A 189 2.97 -30.23 11.35
C VAL A 189 2.56 -29.18 10.33
N GLU A 190 2.67 -29.48 9.02
CA GLU A 190 2.20 -28.60 7.94
C GLU A 190 0.71 -28.24 8.07
N ASN A 191 -0.16 -29.22 8.36
CA ASN A 191 -1.60 -28.97 8.54
C ASN A 191 -1.88 -28.18 9.81
N MET A 192 -1.13 -28.41 10.89
CA MET A 192 -1.23 -27.64 12.13
C MET A 192 -0.79 -26.18 11.94
N VAL A 193 0.31 -25.94 11.20
CA VAL A 193 0.76 -24.59 10.85
C VAL A 193 -0.28 -23.89 9.99
N LYS A 194 -0.82 -24.54 8.94
CA LYS A 194 -1.89 -23.97 8.10
C LYS A 194 -3.16 -23.62 8.89
N LEU A 195 -3.52 -24.44 9.88
CA LEU A 195 -4.66 -24.17 10.76
C LEU A 195 -4.41 -22.95 11.66
N VAL A 196 -3.19 -22.80 12.18
CA VAL A 196 -2.75 -21.59 12.90
C VAL A 196 -2.73 -20.38 11.97
N GLU A 197 -2.29 -20.52 10.71
CA GLU A 197 -2.29 -19.44 9.73
C GLU A 197 -3.71 -18.96 9.42
N VAL A 198 -4.67 -19.88 9.20
CA VAL A 198 -6.08 -19.53 8.99
C VAL A 198 -6.68 -18.85 10.23
N ALA A 199 -6.35 -19.31 11.44
CA ALA A 199 -6.82 -18.69 12.68
C ALA A 199 -6.31 -17.24 12.85
N ILE A 200 -5.03 -17.01 12.58
CA ILE A 200 -4.42 -15.67 12.63
C ILE A 200 -4.97 -14.78 11.49
N ALA A 201 -5.17 -15.31 10.29
CA ALA A 201 -5.74 -14.55 9.18
C ALA A 201 -7.16 -14.07 9.49
N ALA A 202 -8.02 -14.94 10.04
CA ALA A 202 -9.36 -14.58 10.49
C ALA A 202 -9.33 -13.47 11.57
N LEU A 203 -8.44 -13.59 12.55
CA LEU A 203 -8.21 -12.58 13.58
C LEU A 203 -7.82 -11.24 12.95
N VAL A 204 -6.82 -11.22 12.08
CA VAL A 204 -6.30 -10.00 11.43
C VAL A 204 -7.35 -9.36 10.53
N THR A 205 -8.08 -10.14 9.72
CA THR A 205 -9.18 -9.61 8.90
C THR A 205 -10.30 -9.02 9.75
N GLY A 206 -10.73 -9.72 10.81
CA GLY A 206 -11.76 -9.22 11.73
C GLY A 206 -11.35 -7.92 12.43
N VAL A 207 -10.12 -7.84 12.94
CA VAL A 207 -9.59 -6.62 13.57
C VAL A 207 -9.51 -5.46 12.59
N ILE A 208 -8.93 -5.65 11.40
CA ILE A 208 -8.75 -4.54 10.45
C ILE A 208 -10.09 -4.02 9.95
N ILE A 209 -11.04 -4.89 9.60
CA ILE A 209 -12.37 -4.44 9.17
C ILE A 209 -13.10 -3.74 10.33
N GLY A 210 -13.05 -4.31 11.54
CA GLY A 210 -13.65 -3.68 12.73
C GLY A 210 -13.05 -2.31 13.05
N LEU A 211 -11.73 -2.14 12.89
CA LEU A 211 -11.06 -0.84 13.04
C LEU A 211 -11.43 0.15 11.94
N ILE A 212 -11.66 -0.30 10.70
CA ILE A 212 -12.13 0.55 9.60
C ILE A 212 -13.55 1.05 9.87
N VAL A 213 -14.45 0.18 10.32
CA VAL A 213 -15.84 0.54 10.70
C VAL A 213 -15.82 1.53 11.87
N TRP A 214 -15.16 1.18 12.97
CA TRP A 214 -15.05 2.05 14.15
C TRP A 214 -14.41 3.42 13.85
N LEU A 215 -13.42 3.46 12.97
CA LEU A 215 -12.81 4.71 12.52
C LEU A 215 -13.78 5.57 11.68
N ALA A 216 -14.63 4.94 10.87
CA ALA A 216 -15.62 5.64 10.06
C ALA A 216 -16.75 6.23 10.93
N ASP A 217 -17.31 5.45 11.87
CA ASP A 217 -18.36 5.91 12.80
C ASP A 217 -17.89 7.15 13.61
N GLY A 218 -16.61 7.18 14.00
CA GLY A 218 -16.03 8.27 14.79
C GLY A 218 -15.99 9.64 14.11
N PHE A 219 -16.30 9.73 12.81
CA PHE A 219 -16.45 11.00 12.11
C PHE A 219 -17.90 11.53 12.10
N GLU A 220 -18.89 10.70 12.42
CA GLU A 220 -20.32 11.05 12.35
C GLU A 220 -20.83 11.66 13.67
N ASP A 221 -20.37 11.14 14.81
CA ASP A 221 -20.78 11.59 16.16
C ASP A 221 -20.18 12.97 16.57
N GLY A 222 -19.29 13.54 15.75
CA GLY A 222 -18.58 14.80 16.03
C GLY A 222 -19.39 16.09 15.79
N GLY A 223 -20.62 16.00 15.28
CA GLY A 223 -21.44 17.15 14.88
C GLY A 223 -22.31 17.77 15.97
N ASP A 224 -22.79 16.96 16.92
CA ASP A 224 -23.84 17.36 17.89
C ASP A 224 -23.31 17.48 19.33
N SER A 225 -22.32 18.36 19.57
CA SER A 225 -22.16 19.06 20.88
C SER A 225 -21.01 20.08 20.95
N ILE A 226 -21.34 21.37 20.79
CA ILE A 226 -20.85 22.49 21.63
C ILE A 226 -21.71 23.74 21.43
#